data_AF-A0A1M7A851-F1
#
_entry.id   AF-A0A1M7A851-F1
#
_cell.length_a   1.000
_cell.length_b   1.000
_cell.length_c   1.000
_cell.angle_alpha   90.00
_cell.angle_beta   90.00
_cell.angle_gamma   90.00
#
_symmetry.space_group_name_H-M   'P 1'
#
loop_
_entity.id
_entity.type
_entity.pdbx_description
1 polymer ?
#
loop_
_entity_poly.entity_id
_entity_poly.type
_entity_poly.pdbx_seq_one_letter_code
_entity_poly.pdbx_strand_id
1 'polypeptide(L)'
;MKNKLLVFLVSLLVTMSYGQTTRYIYETSVNPDSINLVSLKNEKTFLDIKGNRSLFISENKLIKDSLFSAFKIEEKKDVKKEEKDFSKLGIKKHVEPTFFEYYITKDIPGQKVYYYDRVAGKQIYYQEDRPIKWEITNVTEKQNGYPSQKAVANFGGRVWTAWFTKDIPISDGPYKLSGLPGLIVKLEDDKGDYKFDLIKKITVKSAFEEPISSDAKQSTRMNFNGDKAALELEFAKNRRLGSNGEGMQNFSGGGGKHGGGMGGMRGGNHAGGGGGMSHRGGMDGDNSPSMPSGNIENTSFKSSINQNPIELK
;
A
#
# COMPACT_ATOMS: atom_id res chain seq x y z
N MET A 1 -33.71 33.07 -32.84
CA MET A 1 -32.49 33.16 -31.98
C MET A 1 -32.74 32.66 -30.56
N LYS A 2 -33.84 33.04 -29.89
CA LYS A 2 -34.19 32.57 -28.52
C LYS A 2 -34.22 31.04 -28.35
N ASN A 3 -34.80 30.28 -29.29
CA ASN A 3 -34.82 28.81 -29.19
C ASN A 3 -33.44 28.15 -29.36
N LYS A 4 -32.55 28.74 -30.18
CA LYS A 4 -31.17 28.25 -30.33
C LYS A 4 -30.33 28.54 -29.08
N LEU A 5 -30.56 29.69 -28.44
CA LEU A 5 -29.94 30.05 -27.17
C LEU A 5 -30.43 29.13 -26.03
N LEU A 6 -31.71 28.79 -26.00
CA LEU A 6 -32.29 27.89 -25.01
C LEU A 6 -31.73 26.46 -25.16
N VAL A 7 -31.63 25.94 -26.39
CA VAL A 7 -31.01 24.63 -26.65
C VAL A 7 -29.53 24.62 -26.26
N PHE A 8 -28.80 25.70 -26.55
CA PHE A 8 -27.41 25.85 -26.11
C PHE A 8 -27.28 25.90 -24.58
N LEU A 9 -28.16 26.62 -23.90
CA LEU A 9 -28.13 26.78 -22.44
C LEU A 9 -28.52 25.47 -21.72
N VAL A 10 -29.48 24.72 -22.27
CA VAL A 10 -29.82 23.37 -21.80
C VAL A 10 -28.66 22.39 -22.04
N SER A 11 -28.04 22.43 -23.23
CA SER A 11 -26.85 21.62 -23.51
C SER A 11 -25.69 21.94 -22.55
N LEU A 12 -25.43 23.22 -22.30
CA LEU A 12 -24.39 23.67 -21.37
C LEU A 12 -24.67 23.21 -19.93
N LEU A 13 -25.92 23.32 -19.46
CA LEU A 13 -26.34 22.83 -18.14
C LEU A 13 -26.17 21.31 -18.01
N VAL A 14 -26.51 20.56 -19.06
CA VAL A 14 -26.31 19.10 -19.10
C VAL A 14 -24.82 18.76 -18.98
N THR A 15 -23.93 19.47 -19.69
CA THR A 15 -22.48 19.22 -19.60
C THR A 15 -21.88 19.52 -18.21
N MET A 16 -22.40 20.53 -17.48
CA MET A 16 -21.91 20.87 -16.15
C MET A 16 -22.26 19.82 -15.08
N SER A 17 -23.35 19.06 -15.28
CA SER A 17 -23.74 17.97 -14.36
C SER A 17 -22.87 16.72 -14.48
N TYR A 18 -22.27 16.45 -15.65
CA TYR A 18 -21.42 15.25 -15.85
C TYR A 18 -20.08 15.28 -15.12
N GLY A 19 -19.67 16.43 -14.55
CA GLY A 19 -18.39 16.59 -13.89
C GLY A 19 -18.38 16.32 -12.37
N GLN A 20 -19.54 16.21 -11.73
CA GLN A 20 -19.62 16.07 -10.27
C GLN A 20 -19.36 14.62 -9.82
N THR A 21 -18.60 14.47 -8.74
CA THR A 21 -18.38 13.16 -8.12
C THR A 21 -19.20 13.07 -6.83
N THR A 22 -19.92 11.97 -6.67
CA THR A 22 -20.61 11.65 -5.43
C THR A 22 -19.72 10.74 -4.60
N ARG A 23 -19.37 11.16 -3.38
CA ARG A 23 -18.59 10.37 -2.43
C ARG A 23 -19.49 9.75 -1.38
N TYR A 24 -19.45 8.44 -1.28
CA TYR A 24 -20.03 7.66 -0.20
C TYR A 24 -18.92 7.33 0.79
N ILE A 25 -19.08 7.77 2.03
CA ILE A 25 -18.10 7.56 3.10
C ILE A 25 -18.57 6.40 3.96
N TYR A 26 -17.71 5.41 4.14
CA TYR A 26 -17.93 4.26 5.01
C TYR A 26 -17.02 4.37 6.23
N GLU A 27 -17.57 4.05 7.40
CA GLU A 27 -16.77 3.63 8.54
C GLU A 27 -16.40 2.16 8.34
N THR A 28 -15.10 1.86 8.31
CA THR A 28 -14.57 0.53 8.03
C THR A 28 -13.88 -0.01 9.27
N SER A 29 -14.42 -1.08 9.82
CA SER A 29 -13.83 -1.79 10.97
C SER A 29 -13.09 -3.03 10.49
N VAL A 30 -11.86 -3.20 10.95
CA VAL A 30 -10.98 -4.31 10.61
C VAL A 30 -10.47 -4.98 11.87
N ASN A 31 -10.63 -6.29 11.95
CA ASN A 31 -9.94 -7.13 12.91
C ASN A 31 -8.52 -7.41 12.39
N PRO A 32 -7.47 -6.82 12.99
CA PRO A 32 -6.11 -7.02 12.50
C PRO A 32 -5.62 -8.46 12.67
N ASP A 33 -6.19 -9.26 13.58
CA ASP A 33 -5.80 -10.64 13.86
C ASP A 33 -6.95 -11.61 13.61
N SER A 34 -6.79 -12.52 12.64
CA SER A 34 -7.82 -13.49 12.27
C SER A 34 -8.06 -14.60 13.30
N ILE A 35 -7.16 -14.77 14.27
CA ILE A 35 -7.18 -15.86 15.25
C ILE A 35 -7.66 -15.36 16.62
N ASN A 36 -7.30 -14.12 16.97
CA ASN A 36 -7.64 -13.54 18.27
C ASN A 36 -8.74 -12.49 18.15
N LEU A 37 -9.72 -12.53 19.06
CA LEU A 37 -10.68 -11.46 19.25
C LEU A 37 -9.95 -10.25 19.86
N VAL A 38 -9.45 -9.37 19.00
CA VAL A 38 -8.84 -8.10 19.38
C VAL A 38 -9.79 -6.95 19.07
N SER A 39 -9.52 -5.78 19.66
CA SER A 39 -10.28 -4.57 19.37
C SER A 39 -10.21 -4.25 17.87
N LEU A 40 -11.37 -4.12 17.22
CA LEU A 40 -11.45 -3.67 15.84
C LEU A 40 -10.78 -2.31 15.70
N LYS A 41 -9.98 -2.16 14.65
CA LYS A 41 -9.45 -0.86 14.25
C LYS A 41 -10.35 -0.27 13.19
N ASN A 42 -10.62 1.03 13.31
CA ASN A 42 -11.49 1.73 12.38
C ASN A 42 -10.67 2.67 11.50
N GLU A 43 -11.03 2.76 10.23
CA GLU A 43 -10.61 3.83 9.34
C GLU A 43 -11.79 4.22 8.43
N LYS A 44 -11.73 5.40 7.81
CA LYS A 44 -12.72 5.76 6.79
C LYS A 44 -12.26 5.30 5.43
N THR A 45 -13.20 4.75 4.68
CA THR A 45 -13.01 4.46 3.25
C THR A 45 -14.03 5.24 2.43
N PHE A 46 -13.63 5.60 1.22
CA PHE A 46 -14.44 6.35 0.29
C PHE A 46 -14.78 5.47 -0.91
N LEU A 47 -16.04 5.51 -1.33
CA LEU A 47 -16.50 5.06 -2.63
C LEU A 47 -16.95 6.29 -3.42
N ASP A 48 -16.09 6.75 -4.32
CA ASP A 48 -16.35 7.87 -5.22
C ASP A 48 -17.00 7.35 -6.50
N ILE A 49 -18.12 7.97 -6.90
CA ILE A 49 -18.87 7.60 -8.10
C ILE A 49 -18.95 8.81 -9.03
N LYS A 50 -18.42 8.64 -10.26
CA LYS A 50 -18.41 9.66 -11.31
C LYS A 50 -18.80 9.02 -12.63
N GLY A 51 -19.97 9.40 -13.14
CA GLY A 51 -20.55 8.77 -14.33
C GLY A 51 -20.71 7.26 -14.14
N ASN A 52 -20.14 6.48 -15.05
CA ASN A 52 -20.26 5.01 -15.08
C ASN A 52 -19.14 4.28 -14.33
N ARG A 53 -18.36 4.99 -13.51
CA ARG A 53 -17.21 4.43 -12.81
C ARG A 53 -17.24 4.74 -11.33
N SER A 54 -16.60 3.88 -10.56
CA SER A 54 -16.31 4.13 -9.16
C SER A 54 -14.86 3.89 -8.77
N LEU A 55 -14.47 4.50 -7.67
CA LEU A 55 -13.18 4.36 -7.01
C LEU A 55 -13.41 4.07 -5.52
N PHE A 56 -12.87 2.96 -5.03
CA PHE A 56 -12.78 2.66 -3.61
C PHE A 56 -11.34 2.89 -3.11
N ILE A 57 -11.18 3.68 -2.05
CA ILE A 57 -9.88 4.04 -1.47
C ILE A 57 -9.99 4.39 0.03
N SER A 58 -8.95 4.11 0.82
CA SER A 58 -8.88 4.60 2.21
C SER A 58 -8.62 6.12 2.26
N GLU A 59 -9.24 6.80 3.24
CA GLU A 59 -8.93 8.20 3.56
C GLU A 59 -7.44 8.39 3.87
N ASN A 60 -6.86 7.50 4.68
CA ASN A 60 -5.46 7.56 5.08
C ASN A 60 -4.52 7.33 3.88
N LYS A 61 -4.85 6.41 2.97
CA LYS A 61 -4.13 6.25 1.70
C LYS A 61 -4.22 7.51 0.85
N LEU A 62 -5.41 8.07 0.69
CA LEU A 62 -5.62 9.27 -0.11
C LEU A 62 -4.79 10.45 0.41
N ILE A 63 -4.78 10.66 1.74
CA ILE A 63 -3.97 11.68 2.40
C ILE A 63 -2.48 11.41 2.16
N LYS A 64 -2.03 10.17 2.37
CA LYS A 64 -0.66 9.74 2.14
C LYS A 64 -0.19 10.07 0.72
N ASP A 65 -0.93 9.62 -0.29
CA ASP A 65 -0.56 9.82 -1.70
C ASP A 65 -0.59 11.30 -2.10
N SER A 66 -1.57 12.06 -1.59
CA SER A 66 -1.66 13.51 -1.80
C SER A 66 -0.45 14.24 -1.21
N LEU A 67 -0.07 13.93 0.03
CA LEU A 67 1.12 14.50 0.67
C LEU A 67 2.39 14.15 -0.11
N PHE A 68 2.60 12.88 -0.47
CA PHE A 68 3.77 12.48 -1.26
C PHE A 68 3.83 13.17 -2.63
N SER A 69 2.70 13.36 -3.30
CA SER A 69 2.68 14.05 -4.60
C SER A 69 3.05 15.53 -4.47
N ALA A 70 2.56 16.22 -3.43
CA ALA A 70 2.93 17.60 -3.15
C ALA A 70 4.44 17.76 -2.91
N PHE A 71 5.04 16.88 -2.09
CA PHE A 71 6.49 16.92 -1.82
C PHE A 71 7.35 16.64 -3.07
N LYS A 72 6.95 15.70 -3.94
CA LYS A 72 7.66 15.46 -5.21
C LYS A 72 7.65 16.68 -6.15
N ILE A 73 6.60 17.49 -6.09
CA ILE A 73 6.52 18.72 -6.89
C ILE A 73 7.46 19.79 -6.33
N GLU A 74 7.60 19.88 -5.01
CA GLU A 74 8.55 20.79 -4.36
C GLU A 74 10.01 20.41 -4.66
N GLU A 75 10.38 19.12 -4.58
CA GLU A 75 11.73 18.65 -4.93
C GLU A 75 12.12 18.93 -6.39
N LYS A 76 11.16 18.93 -7.32
CA LYS A 76 11.43 19.27 -8.73
C LYS A 76 11.62 20.76 -8.98
N LYS A 77 11.21 21.63 -8.05
CA LYS A 77 11.38 23.09 -8.16
C LYS A 77 12.70 23.59 -7.57
N ASP A 78 13.29 22.86 -6.62
CA ASP A 78 14.58 23.18 -6.02
C ASP A 78 15.69 22.21 -6.46
N VAL A 79 16.42 22.56 -7.52
CA VAL A 79 17.68 21.88 -7.89
C VAL A 79 18.77 22.28 -6.89
N LYS A 80 18.78 21.67 -5.71
CA LYS A 80 20.00 21.39 -4.92
C LYS A 80 19.80 20.08 -4.14
N LYS A 81 20.59 19.07 -4.50
CA LYS A 81 20.78 17.83 -3.74
C LYS A 81 21.34 18.17 -2.35
N GLU A 82 20.47 18.44 -1.40
CA GLU A 82 20.76 18.17 0.01
C GLU A 82 19.78 17.10 0.44
N GLU A 83 20.31 15.96 0.90
CA GLU A 83 19.51 14.89 1.53
C GLU A 83 18.85 15.47 2.79
N LYS A 84 17.70 16.13 2.62
CA LYS A 84 16.85 16.52 3.74
C LYS A 84 16.20 15.25 4.26
N ASP A 85 16.79 14.75 5.33
CA ASP A 85 16.24 13.72 6.22
C ASP A 85 14.74 13.98 6.46
N PHE A 86 13.88 13.17 5.81
CA PHE A 86 12.42 13.22 5.92
C PHE A 86 11.91 13.12 7.37
N SER A 87 12.78 12.71 8.29
CA SER A 87 12.55 12.70 9.75
C SER A 87 12.47 14.11 10.36
N LYS A 88 13.19 15.09 9.79
CA LYS A 88 13.34 16.45 10.37
C LYS A 88 12.20 17.40 10.05
N LEU A 89 11.31 17.05 9.11
CA LEU A 89 10.18 17.91 8.69
C LEU A 89 8.87 17.64 9.46
N GLY A 90 8.85 16.76 10.47
CA GLY A 90 7.65 16.47 11.27
C GLY A 90 6.55 15.67 10.55
N ILE A 91 6.72 15.34 9.27
CA ILE A 91 5.70 14.65 8.43
C ILE A 91 5.44 13.21 8.89
N LYS A 92 6.37 12.56 9.60
CA LYS A 92 6.14 11.23 10.19
C LYS A 92 5.01 11.20 11.22
N LYS A 93 4.52 12.34 11.73
CA LYS A 93 3.60 12.36 12.88
C LYS A 93 2.11 12.21 12.57
N HIS A 94 1.63 12.29 11.33
CA HIS A 94 0.16 12.39 11.10
C HIS A 94 -0.44 11.56 9.97
N VAL A 95 0.32 10.72 9.26
CA VAL A 95 -0.31 9.75 8.36
C VAL A 95 -0.54 8.46 9.14
N GLU A 96 -1.79 8.27 9.57
CA GLU A 96 -2.19 7.02 10.19
C GLU A 96 -1.99 5.85 9.22
N PRO A 97 -1.54 4.68 9.70
CA PRO A 97 -1.46 3.49 8.86
C PRO A 97 -2.85 3.13 8.33
N THR A 98 -2.90 2.49 7.17
CA THR A 98 -4.13 2.00 6.54
C THR A 98 -4.05 0.50 6.31
N PHE A 99 -5.19 -0.19 6.40
CA PHE A 99 -5.32 -1.59 5.98
C PHE A 99 -5.45 -1.72 4.46
N PHE A 100 -5.72 -0.62 3.76
CA PHE A 100 -5.97 -0.54 2.33
C PHE A 100 -4.92 0.36 1.64
N GLU A 101 -3.69 -0.12 1.53
CA GLU A 101 -2.59 0.56 0.80
C GLU A 101 -2.77 0.56 -0.74
N TYR A 102 -3.87 -0.03 -1.22
CA TYR A 102 -4.31 -0.13 -2.61
C TYR A 102 -5.57 0.68 -2.86
N TYR A 103 -5.97 0.79 -4.13
CA TYR A 103 -7.30 1.29 -4.50
C TYR A 103 -7.93 0.37 -5.54
N ILE A 104 -9.26 0.45 -5.65
CA ILE A 104 -10.03 -0.36 -6.58
C ILE A 104 -10.84 0.57 -7.46
N THR A 105 -10.86 0.31 -8.76
CA THR A 105 -11.80 0.98 -9.67
C THR A 105 -12.76 -0.02 -10.28
N LYS A 106 -13.97 0.46 -10.57
CA LYS A 106 -14.99 -0.38 -11.20
C LYS A 106 -15.62 0.33 -12.38
N ASP A 107 -15.85 -0.43 -13.44
CA ASP A 107 -16.79 -0.06 -14.50
C ASP A 107 -18.15 -0.64 -14.13
N ILE A 108 -19.11 0.23 -13.78
CA ILE A 108 -20.40 -0.16 -13.21
C ILE A 108 -21.24 -0.91 -14.26
N PRO A 109 -21.41 -0.42 -15.51
CA PRO A 109 -22.24 -1.10 -16.50
C PRO A 109 -21.67 -2.43 -16.96
N GLY A 110 -20.35 -2.50 -17.17
CA GLY A 110 -19.66 -3.72 -17.59
C GLY A 110 -19.29 -4.66 -16.45
N GLN A 111 -19.59 -4.27 -15.19
CA GLN A 111 -19.25 -5.01 -13.96
C GLN A 111 -17.78 -5.45 -13.90
N LYS A 112 -16.87 -4.61 -14.41
CA LYS A 112 -15.42 -4.91 -14.38
C LYS A 112 -14.82 -4.28 -13.14
N VAL A 113 -14.02 -5.05 -12.42
CA VAL A 113 -13.32 -4.60 -11.21
C VAL A 113 -11.82 -4.69 -11.44
N TYR A 114 -11.10 -3.62 -11.09
CA TYR A 114 -9.67 -3.51 -11.24
C TYR A 114 -9.04 -3.16 -9.89
N TYR A 115 -8.01 -3.91 -9.51
CA TYR A 115 -7.25 -3.67 -8.29
C TYR A 115 -5.92 -3.05 -8.65
N TYR A 116 -5.55 -1.95 -7.97
CA TYR A 116 -4.33 -1.21 -8.19
C TYR A 116 -3.52 -1.08 -6.92
N ASP A 117 -2.22 -1.30 -7.04
CA ASP A 117 -1.24 -1.10 -5.98
C ASP A 117 -0.06 -0.28 -6.53
N ARG A 118 0.73 0.29 -5.63
CA ARG A 118 1.94 1.01 -5.99
C ARG A 118 3.12 0.42 -5.24
N VAL A 119 4.08 -0.06 -6.00
CA VAL A 119 5.26 -0.72 -5.48
C VAL A 119 6.50 -0.12 -6.10
N ALA A 120 7.48 0.24 -5.27
CA ALA A 120 8.73 0.84 -5.74
C ALA A 120 8.54 2.06 -6.69
N GLY A 121 7.50 2.85 -6.46
CA GLY A 121 7.15 4.00 -7.30
C GLY A 121 6.43 3.68 -8.61
N LYS A 122 6.33 2.40 -9.01
CA LYS A 122 5.58 1.93 -10.18
C LYS A 122 4.19 1.45 -9.78
N GLN A 123 3.22 1.68 -10.67
CA GLN A 123 1.88 1.16 -10.51
C GLN A 123 1.82 -0.27 -11.05
N ILE A 124 1.12 -1.16 -10.33
CA ILE A 124 0.83 -2.52 -10.78
C ILE A 124 -0.66 -2.80 -10.55
N TYR A 125 -1.31 -3.48 -11.50
CA TYR A 125 -2.74 -3.72 -11.42
C TYR A 125 -3.16 -5.03 -12.09
N TYR A 126 -4.34 -5.51 -11.74
CA TYR A 126 -5.01 -6.62 -12.43
C TYR A 126 -6.51 -6.38 -12.51
N GLN A 127 -7.15 -7.03 -13.48
CA GLN A 127 -8.60 -7.16 -13.53
C GLN A 127 -9.02 -8.38 -12.70
N GLU A 128 -9.97 -8.21 -11.78
CA GLU A 128 -10.56 -9.31 -11.03
C GLU A 128 -11.31 -10.25 -11.99
N ASP A 129 -11.00 -11.53 -11.90
CA ASP A 129 -11.50 -12.58 -12.79
C ASP A 129 -12.61 -13.43 -12.15
N ARG A 130 -12.80 -13.33 -10.83
CA ARG A 130 -13.85 -14.06 -10.11
C ARG A 130 -15.16 -13.27 -10.10
N PRO A 131 -16.26 -13.80 -10.68
CA PRO A 131 -17.56 -13.18 -10.57
C PRO A 131 -18.12 -13.32 -9.14
N ILE A 132 -18.83 -12.31 -8.68
CA ILE A 132 -19.57 -12.38 -7.41
C ILE A 132 -20.98 -12.87 -7.70
N LYS A 133 -21.37 -13.99 -7.10
CA LYS A 133 -22.72 -14.55 -7.21
C LYS A 133 -23.49 -14.24 -5.93
N TRP A 134 -24.39 -13.27 -6.01
CA TRP A 134 -25.24 -12.87 -4.90
C TRP A 134 -26.49 -13.74 -4.80
N GLU A 135 -26.77 -14.21 -3.59
CA GLU A 135 -28.04 -14.79 -3.18
C GLU A 135 -28.85 -13.69 -2.49
N ILE A 136 -29.77 -13.07 -3.22
CA ILE A 136 -30.67 -12.05 -2.68
C ILE A 136 -31.78 -12.74 -1.90
N THR A 137 -31.94 -12.36 -0.64
CA THR A 137 -32.97 -12.93 0.26
C THR A 137 -34.20 -12.01 0.32
N ASN A 138 -35.32 -12.52 0.84
CA ASN A 138 -36.52 -11.72 1.08
C ASN A 138 -36.46 -10.90 2.38
N VAL A 139 -35.34 -10.95 3.11
CA VAL A 139 -35.18 -10.21 4.36
C VAL A 139 -34.91 -8.75 4.05
N THR A 140 -35.75 -7.88 4.60
CA THR A 140 -35.63 -6.42 4.48
C THR A 140 -35.59 -5.77 5.85
N GLU A 141 -34.65 -4.85 6.03
CA GLU A 141 -34.47 -4.11 7.28
C GLU A 141 -33.99 -2.70 6.99
N LYS A 142 -34.15 -1.79 7.96
CA LYS A 142 -33.58 -0.45 7.87
C LYS A 142 -32.12 -0.49 8.32
N GLN A 143 -31.19 -0.25 7.40
CA GLN A 143 -29.75 -0.21 7.68
C GLN A 143 -29.22 1.18 7.32
N ASN A 144 -28.50 1.80 8.26
CA ASN A 144 -27.84 3.10 8.06
C ASN A 144 -28.79 4.21 7.56
N GLY A 145 -30.07 4.12 7.98
CA GLY A 145 -31.11 5.07 7.58
C GLY A 145 -31.90 4.68 6.33
N TYR A 146 -31.48 3.67 5.57
CA TYR A 146 -32.09 3.25 4.30
C TYR A 146 -32.92 1.98 4.45
N PRO A 147 -34.07 1.86 3.75
CA PRO A 147 -34.71 0.57 3.50
C PRO A 147 -33.76 -0.30 2.68
N SER A 148 -33.39 -1.46 3.24
CA SER A 148 -32.35 -2.31 2.67
C SER A 148 -32.80 -3.76 2.59
N GLN A 149 -32.30 -4.46 1.58
CA GLN A 149 -32.53 -5.90 1.37
C GLN A 149 -31.21 -6.65 1.58
N LYS A 150 -31.30 -7.81 2.23
CA LYS A 150 -30.13 -8.65 2.51
C LYS A 150 -29.77 -9.52 1.31
N ALA A 151 -28.48 -9.59 0.99
CA ALA A 151 -27.89 -10.53 0.07
C ALA A 151 -26.64 -11.18 0.68
N VAL A 152 -26.33 -12.41 0.26
CA VAL A 152 -25.15 -13.15 0.71
C VAL A 152 -24.33 -13.62 -0.48
N ALA A 153 -23.00 -13.62 -0.38
CA ALA A 153 -22.13 -14.19 -1.42
C ALA A 153 -20.85 -14.77 -0.83
N ASN A 154 -20.33 -15.82 -1.47
CA ASN A 154 -19.00 -16.35 -1.21
C ASN A 154 -17.99 -15.67 -2.13
N PHE A 155 -17.04 -14.92 -1.57
CA PHE A 155 -16.02 -14.22 -2.35
C PHE A 155 -14.73 -14.04 -1.55
N GLY A 156 -13.58 -14.30 -2.21
CA GLY A 156 -12.27 -14.13 -1.57
C GLY A 156 -12.03 -15.05 -0.38
N GLY A 157 -12.67 -16.23 -0.35
CA GLY A 157 -12.59 -17.17 0.78
C GLY A 157 -13.40 -16.75 2.01
N ARG A 158 -14.24 -15.71 1.91
CA ARG A 158 -15.14 -15.24 2.97
C ARG A 158 -16.60 -15.32 2.54
N VAL A 159 -17.49 -15.45 3.52
CA VAL A 159 -18.93 -15.31 3.32
C VAL A 159 -19.31 -13.87 3.66
N TRP A 160 -19.80 -13.14 2.67
CA TRP A 160 -20.19 -11.73 2.83
C TRP A 160 -21.70 -11.63 3.00
N THR A 161 -22.14 -10.89 4.02
CA THR A 161 -23.50 -10.39 4.13
C THR A 161 -23.53 -8.93 3.72
N ALA A 162 -24.30 -8.61 2.68
CA ALA A 162 -24.51 -7.26 2.19
C ALA A 162 -25.96 -6.83 2.41
N TRP A 163 -26.15 -5.59 2.85
CA TRP A 163 -27.43 -4.91 2.86
C TRP A 163 -27.39 -3.80 1.82
N PHE A 164 -28.24 -3.90 0.80
CA PHE A 164 -28.28 -2.94 -0.30
C PHE A 164 -29.62 -2.21 -0.36
N THR A 165 -29.60 -0.96 -0.82
CA THR A 165 -30.81 -0.13 -0.95
C THR A 165 -31.10 0.24 -2.39
N LYS A 166 -32.38 0.13 -2.79
CA LYS A 166 -32.86 0.56 -4.12
C LYS A 166 -33.07 2.07 -4.22
N ASP A 167 -33.09 2.78 -3.08
CA ASP A 167 -33.21 4.25 -3.03
C ASP A 167 -32.00 4.93 -3.67
N ILE A 168 -30.87 4.23 -3.71
CA ILE A 168 -29.67 4.63 -4.45
C ILE A 168 -29.46 3.56 -5.52
N PRO A 169 -30.00 3.74 -6.74
CA PRO A 169 -30.04 2.71 -7.78
C PRO A 169 -28.70 2.61 -8.53
N ILE A 170 -27.61 2.42 -7.77
CA ILE A 170 -26.25 2.26 -8.28
C ILE A 170 -25.75 0.89 -7.85
N SER A 171 -25.42 0.03 -8.82
CA SER A 171 -25.01 -1.35 -8.58
C SER A 171 -23.55 -1.44 -8.09
N ASP A 172 -23.28 -0.96 -6.88
CA ASP A 172 -21.93 -0.82 -6.36
C ASP A 172 -21.86 -0.92 -4.82
N GLY A 173 -20.65 -0.90 -4.27
CA GLY A 173 -20.37 -1.02 -2.85
C GLY A 173 -18.88 -0.91 -2.51
N PRO A 174 -18.52 -1.05 -1.23
CA PRO A 174 -17.13 -1.00 -0.78
C PRO A 174 -16.28 -2.16 -1.32
N TYR A 175 -14.96 -1.99 -1.30
CA TYR A 175 -13.99 -2.97 -1.79
C TYR A 175 -14.26 -3.38 -3.25
N LYS A 176 -14.17 -4.68 -3.58
CA LYS A 176 -14.45 -5.26 -4.90
C LYS A 176 -15.94 -5.60 -5.09
N LEU A 177 -16.75 -5.45 -4.05
CA LEU A 177 -18.12 -5.98 -4.01
C LEU A 177 -19.09 -5.03 -4.71
N SER A 178 -19.80 -5.53 -5.71
CA SER A 178 -20.77 -4.81 -6.55
C SER A 178 -21.75 -5.81 -7.19
N GLY A 179 -22.69 -5.35 -8.02
CA GLY A 179 -23.58 -6.24 -8.79
C GLY A 179 -24.96 -6.48 -8.18
N LEU A 180 -25.30 -5.85 -7.05
CA LEU A 180 -26.65 -5.84 -6.49
C LEU A 180 -27.51 -4.74 -7.13
N PRO A 181 -28.85 -4.85 -7.16
CA PRO A 181 -29.73 -3.85 -7.79
C PRO A 181 -29.93 -2.61 -6.89
N GLY A 182 -28.83 -2.03 -6.41
CA GLY A 182 -28.80 -0.91 -5.47
C GLY A 182 -27.44 -0.82 -4.76
N LEU A 183 -27.20 0.31 -4.09
CA LEU A 183 -25.93 0.54 -3.39
C LEU A 183 -25.87 -0.29 -2.11
N ILE A 184 -24.75 -0.97 -1.86
CA ILE A 184 -24.47 -1.65 -0.59
C ILE A 184 -24.24 -0.60 0.49
N VAL A 185 -25.16 -0.48 1.45
CA VAL A 185 -25.06 0.50 2.56
C VAL A 185 -24.42 -0.09 3.81
N LYS A 186 -24.43 -1.42 3.94
CA LYS A 186 -23.73 -2.15 4.99
C LYS A 186 -23.20 -3.47 4.43
N LEU A 187 -21.98 -3.82 4.81
CA LEU A 187 -21.32 -5.04 4.40
C LEU A 187 -20.49 -5.59 5.56
N GLU A 188 -20.62 -6.88 5.83
CA GLU A 188 -19.76 -7.56 6.81
C GLU A 188 -19.46 -8.99 6.38
N ASP A 189 -18.30 -9.51 6.79
CA ASP A 189 -18.02 -10.93 6.66
C ASP A 189 -18.61 -11.73 7.83
N ASP A 190 -18.76 -13.04 7.65
CA ASP A 190 -19.34 -13.96 8.63
C ASP A 190 -18.58 -14.03 9.95
N LYS A 191 -17.28 -13.74 9.92
CA LYS A 191 -16.42 -13.70 11.11
C LYS A 191 -16.44 -12.35 11.83
N GLY A 192 -17.00 -11.31 11.19
CA GLY A 192 -16.98 -9.95 11.71
C GLY A 192 -15.58 -9.32 11.73
N ASP A 193 -14.65 -9.87 10.96
CA ASP A 193 -13.30 -9.34 10.77
C ASP A 193 -13.31 -8.07 9.93
N TYR A 194 -14.27 -7.93 9.02
CA TYR A 194 -14.41 -6.77 8.15
C TYR A 194 -15.83 -6.28 8.18
N LYS A 195 -16.02 -5.00 8.49
CA LYS A 195 -17.32 -4.33 8.46
C LYS A 195 -17.18 -3.00 7.75
N PHE A 196 -18.15 -2.69 6.90
CA PHE A 196 -18.25 -1.42 6.18
C PHE A 196 -19.66 -0.89 6.38
N ASP A 197 -19.77 0.25 7.06
CA ASP A 197 -21.03 0.89 7.37
C ASP A 197 -21.08 2.26 6.68
N LEU A 198 -22.05 2.48 5.79
CA LEU A 198 -22.23 3.77 5.12
C LEU A 198 -22.62 4.82 6.17
N ILE A 199 -21.81 5.86 6.31
CA ILE A 199 -22.06 6.94 7.27
C ILE A 199 -22.61 8.20 6.60
N LYS A 200 -22.16 8.52 5.38
CA LYS A 200 -22.49 9.80 4.75
C LYS A 200 -22.37 9.75 3.23
N LYS A 201 -23.22 10.53 2.57
CA LYS A 201 -23.10 10.90 1.15
C LYS A 201 -22.74 12.39 1.05
N ILE A 202 -21.73 12.73 0.26
CA ILE A 202 -21.37 14.12 -0.06
C ILE A 202 -21.08 14.28 -1.56
N THR A 203 -21.15 15.51 -2.06
CA THR A 203 -20.70 15.85 -3.41
C THR A 203 -19.33 16.49 -3.33
N VAL A 204 -18.37 16.02 -4.12
CA VAL A 204 -17.01 16.57 -4.20
C VAL A 204 -16.73 17.11 -5.60
N LYS A 205 -16.08 18.28 -5.66
CA LYS A 205 -15.77 18.97 -6.93
C LYS A 205 -14.54 18.40 -7.63
N SER A 206 -13.58 17.91 -6.85
CA SER A 206 -12.35 17.27 -7.33
C SER A 206 -12.19 15.96 -6.59
N ALA A 207 -12.68 14.88 -7.18
CA ALA A 207 -12.41 13.55 -6.66
C ALA A 207 -10.97 13.15 -6.97
N PHE A 208 -10.47 12.18 -6.21
CA PHE A 208 -9.20 11.57 -6.55
C PHE A 208 -9.38 10.79 -7.85
N GLU A 209 -8.58 11.14 -8.85
CA GLU A 209 -8.44 10.37 -10.07
C GLU A 209 -6.95 10.06 -10.17
N GLU A 210 -6.54 8.84 -9.83
CA GLU A 210 -5.18 8.40 -10.12
C GLU A 210 -5.18 7.86 -11.56
N PRO A 211 -4.62 8.62 -12.53
CA PRO A 211 -4.53 8.11 -13.89
C PRO A 211 -3.62 6.87 -13.88
N ILE A 212 -3.98 5.89 -14.70
CA ILE A 212 -3.09 4.75 -14.94
C ILE A 212 -1.80 5.29 -15.55
N SER A 213 -0.69 5.12 -14.84
CA SER A 213 0.61 5.54 -15.34
C SER A 213 0.94 4.79 -16.64
N SER A 214 1.60 5.45 -17.59
CA SER A 214 1.99 4.81 -18.86
C SER A 214 2.95 3.64 -18.67
N ASP A 215 3.67 3.61 -17.55
CA ASP A 215 4.56 2.53 -17.14
C ASP A 215 3.90 1.53 -16.18
N ALA A 216 2.58 1.58 -16.00
CA ALA A 216 1.87 0.67 -15.12
C ALA A 216 1.98 -0.78 -15.62
N LYS A 217 2.38 -1.69 -14.73
CA LYS A 217 2.45 -3.13 -15.02
C LYS A 217 1.07 -3.77 -14.86
N GLN A 218 0.51 -4.26 -15.95
CA GLN A 218 -0.64 -5.16 -15.88
C GLN A 218 -0.18 -6.57 -15.52
N SER A 219 -0.84 -7.20 -14.55
CA SER A 219 -0.64 -8.57 -14.11
C SER A 219 -1.96 -9.34 -14.15
N THR A 220 -1.93 -10.61 -13.73
CA THR A 220 -3.12 -11.41 -13.42
C THR A 220 -3.30 -11.47 -11.91
N ARG A 221 -4.52 -11.72 -11.44
CA ARG A 221 -4.78 -11.90 -10.00
C ARG A 221 -3.85 -12.96 -9.37
N MET A 222 -3.64 -14.08 -10.07
CA MET A 222 -2.81 -15.19 -9.58
C MET A 222 -1.32 -14.81 -9.49
N ASN A 223 -0.80 -14.08 -10.46
CA ASN A 223 0.63 -13.72 -10.51
C ASN A 223 0.94 -12.43 -9.74
N PHE A 224 -0.08 -11.68 -9.30
CA PHE A 224 0.06 -10.33 -8.78
C PHE A 224 1.12 -10.19 -7.68
N ASN A 225 1.11 -11.08 -6.68
CA ASN A 225 2.07 -11.02 -5.58
C ASN A 225 3.50 -11.33 -6.03
N GLY A 226 3.67 -12.28 -6.96
CA GLY A 226 4.97 -12.60 -7.53
C GLY A 226 5.52 -11.45 -8.38
N ASP A 227 4.65 -10.85 -9.21
CA ASP A 227 4.98 -9.69 -10.02
C ASP A 227 5.32 -8.45 -9.18
N LYS A 228 4.60 -8.25 -8.06
CA LYS A 228 4.87 -7.20 -7.08
C LYS A 228 6.24 -7.41 -6.44
N ALA A 229 6.54 -8.61 -5.94
CA ALA A 229 7.84 -8.93 -5.35
C ALA A 229 9.00 -8.77 -6.34
N ALA A 230 8.79 -9.12 -7.61
CA ALA A 230 9.79 -8.91 -8.66
C ALA A 230 10.11 -7.42 -8.86
N LEU A 231 9.09 -6.55 -8.89
CA LEU A 231 9.29 -5.10 -8.99
C LEU A 231 10.04 -4.53 -7.77
N GLU A 232 9.76 -5.02 -6.56
CA GLU A 232 10.51 -4.63 -5.35
C GLU A 232 11.98 -5.03 -5.44
N LEU A 233 12.25 -6.25 -5.89
CA LEU A 233 13.62 -6.76 -6.04
C LEU A 233 14.39 -5.98 -7.10
N GLU A 234 13.78 -5.69 -8.25
CA GLU A 234 14.38 -4.85 -9.31
C GLU A 234 14.74 -3.46 -8.78
N PHE A 235 13.83 -2.83 -8.06
CA PHE A 235 14.08 -1.51 -7.46
C PHE A 235 15.20 -1.55 -6.41
N ALA A 236 15.24 -2.58 -5.57
CA ALA A 236 16.30 -2.76 -4.58
C ALA A 236 17.67 -2.96 -5.26
N LYS A 237 17.74 -3.76 -6.33
CA LYS A 237 18.97 -3.94 -7.13
C LYS A 237 19.43 -2.62 -7.76
N ASN A 238 18.51 -1.86 -8.38
CA ASN A 238 18.84 -0.58 -9.00
C ASN A 238 19.31 0.46 -7.99
N ARG A 239 18.73 0.51 -6.78
CA ARG A 239 19.24 1.36 -5.70
C ARG A 239 20.65 0.99 -5.24
N ARG A 240 20.95 -0.31 -5.11
CA ARG A 240 22.30 -0.78 -4.74
C ARG A 240 23.34 -0.43 -5.80
N LEU A 241 23.00 -0.58 -7.08
CA LEU A 241 23.89 -0.22 -8.20
C LEU A 241 24.10 1.30 -8.28
N GLY A 242 23.06 2.10 -8.04
CA GLY A 242 23.16 3.57 -8.01
C GLY A 242 24.00 4.11 -6.84
N SER A 243 23.97 3.44 -5.68
CA SER A 243 24.80 3.80 -4.52
C SER A 243 26.28 3.46 -4.67
N ASN A 244 26.63 2.50 -5.53
CA ASN A 244 28.03 2.11 -5.79
C ASN A 244 28.65 2.89 -6.98
N GLY A 245 27.90 3.80 -7.61
CA GLY A 245 28.35 4.58 -8.78
C GLY A 245 29.11 5.88 -8.45
N GLU A 246 29.10 6.33 -7.19
CA GLU A 246 29.83 7.52 -6.74
C GLU A 246 30.85 7.10 -5.64
N GLY A 247 31.91 6.39 -6.00
CA GLY A 247 32.89 5.98 -4.98
C GLY A 247 34.07 5.08 -5.39
N MET A 248 34.32 4.84 -6.68
CA MET A 248 35.57 4.21 -7.12
C MET A 248 36.28 5.12 -8.13
N GLN A 249 36.81 6.23 -7.63
CA GLN A 249 37.93 6.89 -8.31
C GLN A 249 39.21 6.12 -7.97
N ASN A 250 39.69 5.39 -8.97
CA ASN A 250 41.10 5.09 -9.27
C ASN A 250 42.11 5.22 -8.12
N PHE A 251 42.48 4.10 -7.50
CA PHE A 251 43.88 3.89 -7.15
C PHE A 251 44.58 3.21 -8.34
N SER A 252 44.89 4.04 -9.34
CA SER A 252 45.88 3.72 -10.37
C SER A 252 47.22 3.49 -9.67
N GLY A 253 47.79 2.30 -9.85
CA GLY A 253 49.17 2.02 -9.50
C GLY A 253 50.13 3.00 -10.15
N GLY A 254 51.19 3.35 -9.43
CA GLY A 254 52.30 4.13 -9.97
C GLY A 254 53.21 4.75 -8.91
N GLY A 255 54.33 4.08 -8.64
CA GLY A 255 55.59 4.76 -8.28
C GLY A 255 55.94 4.90 -6.80
N GLY A 256 56.77 3.98 -6.30
CA GLY A 256 57.44 4.10 -5.00
C GLY A 256 58.65 3.18 -4.92
N LYS A 257 59.75 3.61 -5.54
CA LYS A 257 61.06 2.95 -5.57
C LYS A 257 61.87 3.38 -4.34
N HIS A 258 62.21 2.44 -3.45
CA HIS A 258 63.33 2.42 -2.49
C HIS A 258 63.11 1.17 -1.58
N GLY A 259 64.02 0.28 -1.27
CA GLY A 259 65.46 0.16 -1.47
C GLY A 259 66.02 -0.72 -0.33
N GLY A 260 66.67 -1.84 -0.67
CA GLY A 260 67.70 -2.50 0.13
C GLY A 260 67.27 -3.44 1.27
N GLY A 261 67.91 -4.62 1.34
CA GLY A 261 68.01 -5.41 2.58
C GLY A 261 68.01 -6.93 2.39
N MET A 262 69.19 -7.51 2.19
CA MET A 262 69.48 -8.94 2.11
C MET A 262 69.30 -9.73 3.42
N GLY A 263 69.14 -11.06 3.27
CA GLY A 263 69.51 -12.10 4.25
C GLY A 263 68.30 -12.81 4.85
N GLY A 264 68.17 -14.14 4.89
CA GLY A 264 69.06 -15.26 4.61
C GLY A 264 68.48 -16.50 5.32
N MET A 265 68.44 -17.63 4.60
CA MET A 265 68.56 -19.03 5.04
C MET A 265 67.71 -19.64 6.19
N ARG A 266 67.14 -20.82 5.85
CA ARG A 266 67.02 -22.10 6.61
C ARG A 266 66.29 -22.05 7.97
N GLY A 267 65.33 -22.91 8.30
CA GLY A 267 65.15 -24.33 8.04
C GLY A 267 64.89 -25.03 9.38
N GLY A 268 64.06 -26.08 9.41
CA GLY A 268 64.04 -27.03 10.52
C GLY A 268 62.70 -27.30 11.20
N ASN A 269 62.21 -28.53 11.01
CA ASN A 269 61.21 -29.23 11.82
C ASN A 269 61.55 -29.20 13.32
N HIS A 270 60.54 -29.20 14.20
CA HIS A 270 60.42 -30.25 15.24
C HIS A 270 59.03 -30.30 15.88
N ALA A 271 58.66 -31.52 16.25
CA ALA A 271 57.41 -31.95 16.87
C ALA A 271 57.60 -32.19 18.38
N GLY A 272 56.47 -32.37 19.09
CA GLY A 272 56.38 -32.85 20.48
C GLY A 272 56.26 -31.70 21.49
N GLY A 273 55.40 -31.70 22.49
CA GLY A 273 54.57 -32.75 23.08
C GLY A 273 54.46 -32.46 24.59
N GLY A 274 53.26 -32.59 25.16
CA GLY A 274 53.06 -32.95 26.57
C GLY A 274 53.14 -31.87 27.65
N GLY A 275 51.97 -31.54 28.22
CA GLY A 275 51.67 -31.74 29.65
C GLY A 275 52.15 -30.72 30.68
N GLY A 276 51.24 -30.33 31.59
CA GLY A 276 51.59 -29.88 32.94
C GLY A 276 50.81 -28.69 33.50
N MET A 277 49.85 -28.97 34.37
CA MET A 277 49.16 -28.02 35.26
C MET A 277 50.09 -27.45 36.34
N SER A 278 49.87 -26.19 36.77
CA SER A 278 49.69 -25.83 38.19
C SER A 278 49.33 -24.35 38.41
N HIS A 279 48.66 -24.13 39.55
CA HIS A 279 47.92 -22.98 40.08
C HIS A 279 48.62 -21.62 40.34
N ARG A 280 47.72 -20.64 40.65
CA ARG A 280 47.85 -19.45 41.55
C ARG A 280 48.48 -18.24 40.87
N GLY A 281 47.97 -17.01 40.89
CA GLY A 281 46.95 -16.31 41.68
C GLY A 281 47.45 -14.87 41.82
N GLY A 282 46.62 -13.83 41.65
CA GLY A 282 47.04 -12.44 41.89
C GLY A 282 46.29 -11.41 41.05
N MET A 283 45.60 -10.51 41.75
CA MET A 283 44.96 -9.30 41.26
C MET A 283 45.95 -8.34 40.60
N ASP A 284 45.53 -7.62 39.56
CA ASP A 284 45.45 -6.15 39.56
C ASP A 284 44.77 -5.68 38.28
N GLY A 285 43.92 -4.65 38.42
CA GLY A 285 43.11 -4.11 37.34
C GLY A 285 43.89 -3.16 36.45
N ASP A 286 43.48 -3.07 35.19
CA ASP A 286 43.46 -1.79 34.53
C ASP A 286 42.43 -1.74 33.38
N ASN A 287 41.91 -0.53 33.23
CA ASN A 287 40.71 -0.15 32.53
C ASN A 287 40.99 0.03 31.03
N SER A 288 40.25 -0.63 30.12
CA SER A 288 40.15 -0.25 28.70
C SER A 288 38.92 -0.89 28.04
N PRO A 289 38.01 -0.12 27.41
CA PRO A 289 36.70 -0.61 26.99
C PRO A 289 36.78 -1.40 25.68
N SER A 290 36.20 -2.59 25.72
CA SER A 290 35.90 -3.45 24.57
C SER A 290 34.98 -2.74 23.57
N MET A 291 35.38 -2.70 22.30
CA MET A 291 34.51 -2.34 21.18
C MET A 291 33.32 -3.31 21.09
N PRO A 292 32.06 -2.84 21.07
CA PRO A 292 30.97 -3.70 20.66
C PRO A 292 31.00 -3.79 19.14
N SER A 293 31.21 -5.01 18.64
CA SER A 293 30.86 -5.44 17.29
C SER A 293 29.46 -4.93 16.94
N GLY A 294 29.41 -3.92 16.08
CA GLY A 294 28.17 -3.33 15.60
C GLY A 294 27.37 -4.38 14.83
N ASN A 295 26.29 -4.87 15.46
CA ASN A 295 25.19 -5.46 14.74
C ASN A 295 24.70 -4.40 13.75
N ILE A 296 25.00 -4.61 12.47
CA ILE A 296 24.26 -3.97 11.40
C ILE A 296 22.86 -4.56 11.49
N GLU A 297 21.99 -3.93 12.26
CA GLU A 297 20.56 -4.10 12.15
C GLU A 297 20.20 -3.71 10.72
N ASN A 298 20.12 -4.74 9.89
CA ASN A 298 19.47 -4.70 8.60
C ASN A 298 18.06 -4.19 8.88
N THR A 299 17.86 -2.88 8.70
CA THR A 299 16.56 -2.23 8.83
C THR A 299 15.70 -2.72 7.68
N SER A 300 15.21 -3.95 7.82
CA SER A 300 14.06 -4.42 7.10
C SER A 300 12.97 -3.38 7.40
N PHE A 301 12.55 -2.66 6.39
CA PHE A 301 11.29 -1.94 6.42
C PHE A 301 10.20 -2.98 6.70
N LYS A 302 9.93 -3.26 7.99
CA LYS A 302 8.77 -4.03 8.40
C LYS A 302 7.58 -3.15 8.06
N SER A 303 6.90 -3.46 6.97
CA SER A 303 5.52 -3.05 6.74
C SER A 303 4.64 -3.77 7.79
N SER A 304 4.64 -3.28 9.01
CA SER A 304 3.60 -3.52 10.00
C SER A 304 2.32 -2.83 9.47
N ILE A 305 1.16 -3.44 9.22
CA ILE A 305 0.45 -4.60 9.78
C ILE A 305 -0.52 -5.09 8.69
N ASN A 306 -0.56 -6.39 8.40
CA ASN A 306 -1.78 -7.04 7.91
C ASN A 306 -1.72 -8.52 8.31
N GLN A 307 -1.98 -8.80 9.58
CA GLN A 307 -2.05 -10.17 10.09
C GLN A 307 -3.35 -10.87 9.63
N ASN A 308 -4.34 -10.11 9.18
CA ASN A 308 -5.57 -10.59 8.57
C ASN A 308 -5.74 -9.96 7.17
N PRO A 309 -5.63 -10.73 6.07
CA PRO A 309 -5.95 -10.23 4.74
C PRO A 309 -7.45 -10.34 4.46
N ILE A 310 -8.01 -9.36 3.76
CA ILE A 310 -9.44 -9.37 3.38
C ILE A 310 -9.81 -10.54 2.48
N GLU A 311 -8.89 -11.02 1.64
CA GLU A 311 -9.05 -12.25 0.88
C GLU A 311 -8.12 -13.33 1.38
N LEU A 312 -8.67 -14.53 1.61
CA LEU A 312 -7.93 -15.72 2.00
C LEU A 312 -7.36 -16.42 0.75
N LYS A 313 -6.14 -16.96 0.87
CA LYS A 313 -5.39 -17.63 -0.21
C LYS A 313 -6.05 -18.94 -0.65
#